data_AF-A0A937F0X2-F1
#
_entry.id   AF-A0A937F0X2-F1
#
_cell.length_a   1.000
_cell.length_b   1.000
_cell.length_c   1.000
_cell.angle_alpha   90.00
_cell.angle_beta   90.00
_cell.angle_gamma   90.00
#
_symmetry.space_group_name_H-M   'P 1'
#
loop_
_entity.id
_entity.type
_entity.pdbx_description
1 polymer ?
#
loop_
_entity_poly.entity_id
_entity_poly.type
_entity_poly.pdbx_seq_one_letter_code
_entity_poly.pdbx_strand_id
1 'polypeptide(L)'
;MSHKAFAFDWRRFESDELYPLIVSALKSDEVACLIAYIEKYLTELKDPYEGEPLEQTWQELLENYDVHEYSDFALTRFYNPAADLGVAEAWLEIDNSLTETERGVFLGLPIHSTATVFDPGRMGSYFQTPEQVLNSLKIVAKLCIKPVESFKKLLEDCSQNGLGIYVTF
;
A
#
# COMPACT_ATOMS: atom_id res chain seq x y z
N MET A 1 7.67 11.75 -8.82
CA MET A 1 6.77 10.95 -7.96
C MET A 1 6.35 9.76 -8.80
N SER A 2 6.65 8.54 -8.38
CA SER A 2 6.45 7.34 -9.21
C SER A 2 5.30 6.54 -8.60
N HIS A 3 4.17 6.44 -9.28
CA HIS A 3 3.00 5.75 -8.73
C HIS A 3 3.23 4.24 -8.73
N LYS A 4 3.32 3.64 -7.54
CA LYS A 4 3.46 2.21 -7.35
C LYS A 4 2.15 1.60 -6.87
N ALA A 5 1.82 0.42 -7.37
CA ALA A 5 0.61 -0.29 -6.95
C ALA A 5 0.86 -1.79 -6.87
N PHE A 6 0.38 -2.40 -5.79
CA PHE A 6 0.62 -3.81 -5.47
C PHE A 6 -0.69 -4.52 -5.17
N ALA A 7 -0.77 -5.79 -5.58
CA ALA A 7 -1.83 -6.68 -5.11
C ALA A 7 -1.67 -6.87 -3.60
N PHE A 8 -2.77 -6.71 -2.86
CA PHE A 8 -2.77 -6.69 -1.40
C PHE A 8 -3.73 -7.72 -0.85
N ASP A 9 -3.27 -8.58 0.05
CA ASP A 9 -4.08 -9.59 0.74
C ASP A 9 -4.97 -8.93 1.81
N TRP A 10 -6.00 -8.25 1.33
CA TRP A 10 -6.93 -7.48 2.14
C TRP A 10 -7.62 -8.34 3.20
N ARG A 11 -8.01 -9.56 2.83
CA ARG A 11 -8.73 -10.46 3.73
C ARG A 11 -7.85 -10.86 4.92
N ARG A 12 -6.59 -11.19 4.66
CA ARG A 12 -5.64 -11.51 5.73
C ARG A 12 -5.39 -10.28 6.59
N PHE A 13 -5.13 -9.12 5.97
CA PHE A 13 -4.86 -7.87 6.68
C PHE A 13 -6.02 -7.42 7.58
N GLU A 14 -7.26 -7.49 7.10
CA GLU A 14 -8.45 -7.13 7.85
C GLU A 14 -8.67 -8.04 9.08
N SER A 15 -8.29 -9.31 8.98
CA SER A 15 -8.37 -10.27 10.09
C SER A 15 -7.17 -10.25 11.04
N ASP A 16 -6.11 -9.51 10.69
CA ASP A 16 -4.85 -9.51 11.42
C ASP A 16 -4.81 -8.39 12.48
N GLU A 17 -3.93 -8.55 13.47
CA GLU A 17 -3.73 -7.56 14.53
C GLU A 17 -3.01 -6.29 14.04
N LEU A 18 -2.37 -6.31 12.86
CA LEU A 18 -1.61 -5.17 12.36
C LEU A 18 -2.47 -3.92 12.15
N TYR A 19 -3.65 -4.02 11.53
CA TYR A 19 -4.49 -2.85 11.26
C TYR A 19 -4.81 -2.03 12.52
N PRO A 20 -5.38 -2.62 13.59
CA PRO A 20 -5.63 -1.87 14.82
C PRO A 20 -4.35 -1.37 15.50
N LEU A 21 -3.22 -2.08 15.36
CA LEU A 21 -1.92 -1.61 15.86
C LEU A 21 -1.46 -0.35 15.14
N ILE A 22 -1.53 -0.29 13.81
CA ILE A 22 -1.18 0.90 13.01
C ILE A 22 -2.04 2.09 13.46
N VAL A 23 -3.37 1.91 13.52
CA VAL A 23 -4.29 2.99 13.91
C VAL A 23 -4.01 3.50 15.34
N SER A 24 -3.72 2.58 16.27
CA SER A 24 -3.37 2.94 17.66
C SER A 24 -2.03 3.67 17.74
N ALA A 25 -1.02 3.19 17.02
CA ALA A 25 0.31 3.79 16.96
C ALA A 25 0.24 5.20 16.35
N LEU A 26 -0.50 5.41 15.26
CA LEU A 26 -0.70 6.74 14.65
C LEU A 26 -1.38 7.75 15.59
N LYS A 27 -2.11 7.28 16.59
CA LYS A 27 -2.78 8.14 17.58
C LYS A 27 -1.88 8.46 18.78
N SER A 28 -1.05 7.51 19.19
CA SER A 28 -0.23 7.59 20.42
C SER A 28 1.21 7.99 20.15
N ASP A 29 1.67 7.86 18.91
CA ASP A 29 3.07 7.95 18.49
C ASP A 29 3.97 6.87 19.15
N GLU A 30 3.36 5.79 19.66
CA GLU A 30 4.08 4.68 20.30
C GLU A 30 4.33 3.54 19.30
N VAL A 31 5.61 3.16 19.16
CA VAL A 31 6.05 2.15 18.18
C VAL A 31 6.30 0.77 18.76
N ALA A 32 6.29 0.61 20.10
CA ALA A 32 6.69 -0.63 20.76
C ALA A 32 5.87 -1.86 20.31
N CYS A 33 4.56 -1.69 20.09
CA CYS A 33 3.72 -2.77 19.60
C CYS A 33 4.00 -3.14 18.13
N LEU A 34 4.40 -2.17 17.31
CA LEU A 34 4.81 -2.42 15.92
C LEU A 34 6.15 -3.15 15.87
N ILE A 35 7.12 -2.77 16.70
CA ILE A 35 8.40 -3.48 16.84
C ILE A 35 8.15 -4.94 17.23
N ALA A 36 7.34 -5.18 18.27
CA ALA A 36 6.99 -6.52 18.71
C ALA A 36 6.28 -7.34 17.62
N TYR A 37 5.44 -6.70 16.81
CA TYR A 37 4.80 -7.33 15.66
C TYR A 37 5.82 -7.74 14.59
N ILE A 38 6.77 -6.85 14.25
CA ILE A 38 7.83 -7.11 13.27
C ILE A 38 8.71 -8.26 13.73
N GLU A 39 9.16 -8.25 14.99
CA GLU A 39 9.97 -9.33 15.56
C GLU A 39 9.24 -10.68 15.54
N LYS A 40 7.94 -10.67 15.85
CA LYS A 40 7.10 -11.89 15.84
C LYS A 40 6.97 -12.51 14.46
N TYR A 41 6.89 -11.69 13.41
CA TYR A 41 6.65 -12.13 12.03
C TYR A 41 7.85 -11.95 11.11
N LEU A 42 9.05 -11.72 11.65
CA LEU A 42 10.24 -11.32 10.89
C LEU A 42 10.51 -12.19 9.65
N THR A 43 10.33 -13.50 9.76
CA THR A 43 10.58 -14.45 8.66
C THR A 43 9.55 -14.39 7.53
N GLU A 44 8.43 -13.71 7.72
CA GLU A 44 7.39 -13.49 6.72
C GLU A 44 7.48 -12.09 6.08
N LEU A 45 8.29 -11.20 6.65
CA LEU A 45 8.43 -9.82 6.18
C LEU A 45 9.50 -9.71 5.11
N LYS A 46 9.39 -8.62 4.36
CA LYS A 46 10.33 -8.25 3.30
C LYS A 46 10.81 -6.83 3.53
N ASP A 47 11.93 -6.50 2.91
CA ASP A 47 12.34 -5.13 2.70
C ASP A 47 11.30 -4.43 1.80
N PRO A 48 10.68 -3.31 2.23
CA PRO A 48 9.68 -2.59 1.43
C PRO A 48 10.27 -1.91 0.18
N TYR A 49 11.58 -1.71 0.12
CA TYR A 49 12.31 -1.06 -0.96
C TYR A 49 12.89 -2.07 -1.96
N GLU A 50 13.47 -3.17 -1.47
CA GLU A 50 14.13 -4.18 -2.32
C GLU A 50 13.23 -5.40 -2.59
N GLY A 51 12.26 -5.69 -1.72
CA GLY A 51 11.38 -6.87 -1.82
C GLY A 51 12.03 -8.19 -1.40
N GLU A 52 13.30 -8.15 -0.97
CA GLU A 52 14.03 -9.29 -0.43
C GLU A 52 13.56 -9.64 1.00
N PRO A 53 13.78 -10.87 1.48
CA PRO A 53 13.44 -11.25 2.85
C PRO A 53 14.09 -10.32 3.88
N LEU A 54 13.33 -9.95 4.91
CA LEU A 54 13.81 -9.02 5.93
C LEU A 54 14.85 -9.69 6.86
N GLU A 55 16.02 -9.06 7.01
CA GLU A 55 17.10 -9.59 7.85
C GLU A 55 17.00 -9.15 9.33
N GLN A 56 17.77 -9.78 10.22
CA GLN A 56 17.78 -9.41 11.65
C GLN A 56 18.25 -7.97 11.92
N THR A 57 19.03 -7.41 11.01
CA THR A 57 19.56 -6.03 11.05
C THR A 57 18.62 -5.01 10.43
N TRP A 58 17.36 -5.36 10.16
CA TRP A 58 16.38 -4.48 9.50
C TRP A 58 16.22 -3.09 10.13
N GLN A 59 16.44 -2.96 11.44
CA GLN A 59 16.36 -1.67 12.12
C GLN A 59 17.42 -0.67 11.61
N GLU A 60 18.52 -1.15 11.03
CA GLU A 60 19.55 -0.30 10.42
C GLU A 60 19.05 0.41 9.14
N LEU A 61 17.95 -0.06 8.56
CA LEU A 61 17.29 0.52 7.38
C LEU A 61 16.33 1.68 7.75
N LEU A 62 16.02 1.86 9.03
CA LEU A 62 15.15 2.93 9.51
C LEU A 62 15.92 4.26 9.55
N GLU A 63 15.29 5.32 9.07
CA GLU A 63 15.84 6.67 9.12
C GLU A 63 15.24 7.49 10.26
N ASN A 64 13.92 7.40 10.42
CA ASN A 64 13.13 8.25 11.32
C ASN A 64 12.70 7.52 12.60
N TYR A 65 12.68 6.18 12.60
CA TYR A 65 12.26 5.35 13.73
C TYR A 65 10.84 5.70 14.21
N ASP A 66 9.96 6.03 13.27
CA ASP A 66 8.59 6.46 13.56
C ASP A 66 7.55 5.41 13.16
N VAL A 67 6.30 5.63 13.59
CA VAL A 67 5.15 4.76 13.33
C VAL A 67 5.03 4.35 11.87
N HIS A 68 5.38 5.25 10.95
CA HIS A 68 5.17 5.03 9.54
C HIS A 68 6.18 4.07 8.95
N GLU A 69 7.47 4.23 9.26
CA GLU A 69 8.49 3.29 8.79
C GLU A 69 8.24 1.90 9.35
N TYR A 70 8.00 1.76 10.66
CA TYR A 70 7.69 0.45 11.24
C TYR A 70 6.45 -0.20 10.61
N SER A 71 5.40 0.59 10.36
CA SER A 71 4.20 0.08 9.71
C SER A 71 4.46 -0.33 8.26
N ASP A 72 5.35 0.36 7.54
CA ASP A 72 5.72 0.02 6.16
C ASP A 72 6.40 -1.36 6.09
N PHE A 73 7.39 -1.60 6.96
CA PHE A 73 8.01 -2.92 7.10
C PHE A 73 6.99 -4.01 7.45
N ALA A 74 6.10 -3.75 8.41
CA ALA A 74 5.09 -4.71 8.84
C ALA A 74 4.05 -5.03 7.74
N LEU A 75 3.73 -4.06 6.88
CA LEU A 75 2.76 -4.22 5.79
C LEU A 75 3.23 -5.17 4.69
N THR A 76 4.55 -5.35 4.51
CA THR A 76 5.12 -6.26 3.51
C THR A 76 4.68 -7.72 3.68
N ARG A 77 4.10 -8.09 4.82
CA ARG A 77 3.46 -9.39 5.04
C ARG A 77 2.22 -9.63 4.16
N PHE A 78 1.61 -8.55 3.66
CA PHE A 78 0.32 -8.54 2.96
C PHE A 78 0.42 -8.16 1.48
N TYR A 79 1.60 -7.79 0.99
CA TYR A 79 1.84 -7.56 -0.44
C TYR A 79 3.26 -7.98 -0.82
N ASN A 80 3.56 -7.97 -2.12
CA ASN A 80 4.91 -8.24 -2.59
C ASN A 80 5.57 -6.95 -3.12
N PRO A 81 6.58 -6.37 -2.43
CA PRO A 81 7.22 -5.13 -2.87
C PRO A 81 7.90 -5.23 -4.23
N ALA A 82 8.30 -6.44 -4.65
CA ALA A 82 8.89 -6.67 -5.97
C ALA A 82 7.86 -6.78 -7.13
N ALA A 83 6.56 -6.71 -6.83
CA ALA A 83 5.47 -6.91 -7.82
C ALA A 83 4.68 -5.63 -8.10
N ASP A 84 5.39 -4.52 -8.30
CA ASP A 84 4.78 -3.24 -8.70
C ASP A 84 4.13 -3.35 -10.09
N LEU A 85 2.88 -2.90 -10.17
CA LEU A 85 2.10 -2.78 -11.39
C LEU A 85 1.37 -1.42 -11.45
N GLY A 86 1.92 -0.40 -10.79
CA GLY A 86 1.46 0.97 -10.91
C GLY A 86 1.69 1.57 -12.29
N VAL A 87 1.40 2.88 -12.41
CA VAL A 87 1.65 3.65 -13.64
C VAL A 87 2.98 4.40 -13.63
N ALA A 88 3.81 4.17 -12.60
CA ALA A 88 5.16 4.70 -12.46
C ALA A 88 5.22 6.23 -12.68
N GLU A 89 6.20 6.73 -13.43
CA GLU A 89 6.40 8.16 -13.68
C GLU A 89 5.30 8.77 -14.55
N ALA A 90 4.56 7.95 -15.31
CA ALA A 90 3.45 8.41 -16.14
C ALA A 90 2.29 8.98 -15.29
N TRP A 91 2.29 8.73 -13.98
CA TRP A 91 1.39 9.39 -13.04
C TRP A 91 1.35 10.91 -13.20
N LEU A 92 2.52 11.55 -13.34
CA LEU A 92 2.61 13.01 -13.47
C LEU A 92 1.91 13.53 -14.74
N GLU A 93 1.89 12.72 -15.79
CA GLU A 93 1.24 13.05 -17.05
C GLU A 93 -0.27 12.87 -16.96
N ILE A 94 -0.72 11.77 -16.34
CA ILE A 94 -2.15 11.45 -16.31
C ILE A 94 -2.92 12.19 -15.22
N ASP A 95 -2.34 12.43 -14.03
CA ASP A 95 -3.05 12.99 -12.85
C ASP A 95 -3.77 14.30 -13.18
N ASN A 96 -3.13 15.19 -13.95
CA ASN A 96 -3.69 16.48 -14.36
C ASN A 96 -4.90 16.39 -15.30
N SER A 97 -5.10 15.23 -15.94
CA SER A 97 -6.19 14.97 -16.88
C SER A 97 -7.34 14.17 -16.28
N LEU A 98 -7.16 13.62 -15.07
CA LEU A 98 -8.18 12.82 -14.40
C LEU A 98 -9.19 13.71 -13.69
N THR A 99 -10.46 13.31 -13.74
CA THR A 99 -11.45 13.79 -12.78
C THR A 99 -11.14 13.29 -11.37
N GLU A 100 -11.71 13.90 -10.34
CA GLU A 100 -11.54 13.46 -8.95
C GLU A 100 -11.95 11.99 -8.74
N THR A 101 -13.04 11.55 -9.40
CA THR A 101 -13.49 10.16 -9.37
C THR A 101 -12.48 9.21 -10.00
N GLU A 102 -11.93 9.57 -11.17
CA GLU A 102 -10.92 8.74 -11.83
C GLU A 102 -9.62 8.72 -11.04
N ARG A 103 -9.21 9.86 -10.46
CA ARG A 103 -8.04 9.93 -9.58
C ARG A 103 -8.20 9.01 -8.36
N GLY A 104 -9.39 9.00 -7.75
CA GLY A 104 -9.71 8.11 -6.63
C GLY A 104 -9.57 6.62 -6.96
N VAL A 105 -9.75 6.23 -8.22
CA VAL A 105 -9.58 4.84 -8.69
C VAL A 105 -8.10 4.42 -8.73
N PHE A 106 -7.18 5.36 -8.94
CA PHE A 106 -5.74 5.06 -8.90
C PHE A 106 -5.20 5.07 -7.47
N LEU A 107 -5.79 5.85 -6.57
CA LEU A 107 -5.30 5.98 -5.20
C LEU A 107 -5.99 4.99 -4.24
N GLY A 108 -7.32 5.08 -4.10
CA GLY A 108 -8.06 4.43 -3.01
C GLY A 108 -8.21 5.35 -1.79
N LEU A 109 -8.25 4.75 -0.60
CA LEU A 109 -8.44 5.46 0.67
C LEU A 109 -7.26 5.24 1.62
N PRO A 110 -6.84 6.26 2.38
CA PRO A 110 -5.76 6.10 3.33
C PRO A 110 -6.21 5.37 4.61
N ILE A 111 -5.26 4.74 5.29
CA ILE A 111 -5.43 4.39 6.71
C ILE A 111 -5.15 5.64 7.53
N HIS A 112 -5.98 5.92 8.52
CA HIS A 112 -5.81 7.10 9.36
C HIS A 112 -6.29 6.87 10.79
N SER A 113 -5.70 7.61 11.72
CA SER A 113 -6.30 7.89 13.02
C SER A 113 -7.22 9.11 12.93
N THR A 114 -7.70 9.63 14.07
CA THR A 114 -8.50 10.86 14.08
C THR A 114 -7.73 12.12 13.63
N ALA A 115 -6.40 12.11 13.73
CA ALA A 115 -5.55 13.29 13.48
C ALA A 115 -4.42 13.04 12.48
N THR A 116 -4.03 11.78 12.25
CA THR A 116 -2.82 11.43 11.51
C THR A 116 -3.14 10.41 10.43
N VAL A 117 -2.57 10.59 9.25
CA VAL A 117 -2.71 9.70 8.09
C VAL A 117 -1.48 8.80 8.03
N PHE A 118 -1.67 7.50 7.77
CA PHE A 118 -0.54 6.62 7.49
C PHE A 118 0.11 7.02 6.15
N ASP A 119 1.34 7.51 6.23
CA ASP A 119 2.12 7.94 5.06
C ASP A 119 3.63 7.61 5.22
N PRO A 120 4.08 6.40 4.88
CA PRO A 120 5.46 5.95 5.07
C PRO A 120 6.48 6.75 4.25
N GLY A 121 6.17 7.04 2.98
CA GLY A 121 7.05 7.81 2.10
C GLY A 121 6.90 9.32 2.20
N ARG A 122 5.97 9.85 3.03
CA ARG A 122 5.57 11.28 3.06
C ARG A 122 5.03 11.80 1.73
N MET A 123 4.52 10.89 0.90
CA MET A 123 4.01 11.15 -0.46
C MET A 123 2.60 10.57 -0.68
N GLY A 124 2.05 9.88 0.31
CA GLY A 124 0.74 9.26 0.31
C GLY A 124 0.80 7.74 0.32
N SER A 125 -0.14 7.13 1.04
CA SER A 125 -0.34 5.68 1.12
C SER A 125 -1.84 5.39 1.18
N TYR A 126 -2.28 4.52 0.27
CA TYR A 126 -3.70 4.33 -0.01
C TYR A 126 -4.01 2.86 -0.28
N PHE A 127 -5.25 2.50 0.00
CA PHE A 127 -5.72 1.13 -0.08
C PHE A 127 -7.06 1.04 -0.79
N GLN A 128 -7.26 -0.06 -1.49
CA GLN A 128 -8.54 -0.45 -2.05
C GLN A 128 -8.96 -1.80 -1.52
N THR A 129 -10.19 -1.91 -1.03
CA THR A 129 -10.82 -3.19 -0.70
C THR A 129 -11.13 -3.98 -1.99
N PRO A 130 -11.37 -5.30 -1.91
CA PRO A 130 -11.78 -6.09 -3.07
C PRO A 130 -13.04 -5.57 -3.78
N GLU A 131 -13.98 -4.97 -3.03
CA GLU A 131 -15.17 -4.35 -3.61
C GLU A 131 -14.81 -3.07 -4.39
N GLN A 132 -13.92 -2.25 -3.85
CA GLN A 132 -13.43 -1.05 -4.54
C GLN A 132 -12.68 -1.42 -5.82
N VAL A 133 -11.84 -2.45 -5.79
CA VAL A 133 -11.14 -2.98 -6.98
C VAL A 133 -12.12 -3.30 -8.13
N LEU A 134 -13.25 -3.95 -7.84
CA LEU A 134 -14.27 -4.26 -8.86
C LEU A 134 -14.88 -3.01 -9.49
N ASN A 135 -15.06 -1.94 -8.72
CA ASN A 135 -15.61 -0.68 -9.22
C ASN A 135 -14.55 0.12 -9.98
N SER A 136 -13.33 0.16 -9.46
CA SER A 136 -12.13 0.72 -10.09
C SER A 136 -11.87 0.12 -11.47
N LEU A 137 -11.95 -1.22 -11.61
CA LEU A 137 -11.79 -1.90 -12.90
C LEU A 137 -12.79 -1.44 -13.95
N LYS A 138 -14.07 -1.24 -13.58
CA LYS A 138 -15.11 -0.77 -14.52
C LYS A 138 -14.84 0.64 -15.04
N ILE A 139 -14.17 1.48 -14.24
CA ILE A 139 -13.80 2.85 -14.61
C ILE A 139 -12.55 2.82 -15.47
N VAL A 140 -11.48 2.16 -15.01
CA VAL A 140 -10.20 2.06 -15.76
C VAL A 140 -10.38 1.39 -17.11
N ALA A 141 -11.24 0.38 -17.23
CA ALA A 141 -11.52 -0.27 -18.52
C ALA A 141 -12.13 0.68 -19.58
N LYS A 142 -12.69 1.82 -19.17
CA LYS A 142 -13.23 2.86 -20.06
C LYS A 142 -12.21 3.97 -20.34
N LEU A 143 -11.12 4.05 -19.57
CA LEU A 143 -10.06 5.01 -19.81
C LEU A 143 -9.24 4.57 -21.02
N CYS A 144 -9.24 5.36 -22.09
CA CYS A 144 -8.41 5.12 -23.27
C CYS A 144 -7.02 5.77 -23.12
N ILE A 145 -6.33 5.50 -22.02
CA ILE A 145 -5.05 6.13 -21.64
C ILE A 145 -3.94 5.07 -21.67
N LYS A 146 -2.95 5.18 -22.54
CA LYS A 146 -1.94 4.12 -22.76
C LYS A 146 -1.16 3.68 -21.51
N PRO A 147 -0.73 4.59 -20.61
CA PRO A 147 0.03 4.18 -19.43
C PRO A 147 -0.72 3.32 -18.40
N VAL A 148 -2.04 3.09 -18.55
CA VAL A 148 -2.85 2.42 -17.51
C VAL A 148 -2.88 0.89 -17.63
N GLU A 149 -2.25 0.30 -18.65
CA GLU A 149 -2.38 -1.14 -18.93
C GLU A 149 -1.81 -2.03 -17.82
N SER A 150 -0.69 -1.66 -17.18
CA SER A 150 -0.14 -2.38 -16.01
C SER A 150 -1.11 -2.37 -14.84
N PHE A 151 -1.63 -1.19 -14.51
CA PHE A 151 -2.58 -1.00 -13.42
C PHE A 151 -3.92 -1.69 -13.69
N LYS A 152 -4.38 -1.66 -14.94
CA LYS A 152 -5.57 -2.39 -15.38
C LYS A 152 -5.39 -3.90 -15.21
N LYS A 153 -4.24 -4.44 -15.60
CA LYS A 153 -3.91 -5.85 -15.38
C LYS A 153 -3.91 -6.20 -13.89
N LEU A 154 -3.35 -5.34 -13.05
CA LEU A 154 -3.39 -5.51 -11.59
C LEU A 154 -4.83 -5.58 -11.07
N LEU A 155 -5.71 -4.67 -11.51
CA LEU A 155 -7.13 -4.66 -11.14
C LEU A 155 -7.85 -5.93 -11.61
N GLU A 156 -7.57 -6.40 -12.83
CA GLU A 156 -8.12 -7.66 -13.38
C GLU A 156 -7.69 -8.85 -12.51
N ASP A 157 -6.39 -8.99 -12.24
CA ASP A 157 -5.84 -10.08 -11.42
C ASP A 157 -6.40 -10.03 -9.98
N CYS A 158 -6.44 -8.86 -9.35
CA CYS A 158 -7.00 -8.69 -8.00
C CYS A 158 -8.49 -9.01 -7.95
N SER A 159 -9.26 -8.59 -8.97
CA SER A 159 -10.70 -8.86 -9.04
C SER A 159 -11.03 -10.35 -9.11
N GLN A 160 -10.21 -11.14 -9.83
CA GLN A 160 -10.39 -12.59 -9.97
C GLN A 160 -10.05 -13.34 -8.69
N ASN A 161 -9.10 -12.83 -7.90
CA ASN A 161 -8.60 -13.47 -6.69
C ASN A 161 -9.21 -12.91 -5.39
N GLY A 162 -10.07 -11.89 -5.49
CA GLY A 162 -10.65 -11.23 -4.31
C GLY A 162 -9.62 -10.49 -3.47
N LEU A 163 -8.59 -9.93 -4.11
CA LEU A 163 -7.53 -9.14 -3.47
C LEU A 163 -7.88 -7.64 -3.49
N GLY A 164 -7.29 -6.91 -2.55
CA GLY A 164 -7.25 -5.45 -2.55
C GLY A 164 -6.04 -4.92 -3.33
N ILE A 165 -5.84 -3.60 -3.28
CA ILE A 165 -4.64 -2.93 -3.81
C ILE A 165 -4.04 -2.04 -2.72
N TYR A 166 -2.72 -2.01 -2.65
CA TYR A 166 -1.94 -1.01 -1.91
C TYR A 166 -1.23 -0.08 -2.91
N VAL A 167 -1.30 1.23 -2.67
CA VAL A 167 -0.73 2.28 -3.52
C VAL A 167 0.17 3.19 -2.70
N THR A 168 1.36 3.49 -3.23
CA THR A 168 2.38 4.39 -2.64
C THR A 168 3.21 5.05 -3.75
N PHE A 169 4.18 5.89 -3.40
CA PHE A 169 4.89 6.79 -4.34
C PHE A 169 6.42 6.82 -4.24
#